data_AF-A0A7J7JC21-F1
#
_entry.id   AF-A0A7J7JC21-F1
#
_cell.length_a   1.000
_cell.length_b   1.000
_cell.length_c   1.000
_cell.angle_alpha   90.00
_cell.angle_beta   90.00
_cell.angle_gamma   90.00
#
_symmetry.space_group_name_H-M   'P 1'
#
loop_
_entity.id
_entity.type
_entity.pdbx_description
1 polymer ?
#
loop_
_entity_poly.entity_id
_entity_poly.type
_entity_poly.pdbx_seq_one_letter_code
_entity_poly.pdbx_strand_id
1 'polypeptide(L)'
;MIGDDGKMHVLKQHVDGPAREAISGLCSLHTLAAYQKARIILKERFGSEFTVANEFRKKINAWPKMKPHEHKQIQSFSDFLTHCEIAATDIKELEILNDCEKNLELMSKLPDNMINRWKREVTTHRKNHRSYPSFSQFVKFVQTEAEILNDPITSSLSGSRVIDSHKPQKHNNKALALLLA
;
A
#
# COMPACT_ATOMS: atom_id res chain seq x y z
N MET A 1 -0.50 3.08 23.83
CA MET A 1 0.88 2.60 23.59
C MET A 1 0.86 1.09 23.57
N ILE A 2 1.31 0.46 22.49
CA ILE A 2 1.44 -1.01 22.43
C ILE A 2 2.65 -1.39 23.31
N GLY A 3 2.43 -2.19 24.36
CA GLY A 3 3.51 -2.74 25.19
C GLY A 3 4.47 -3.58 24.34
N ASP A 4 5.71 -3.76 24.78
CA ASP A 4 6.75 -4.41 23.98
C ASP A 4 6.37 -5.86 23.57
N ASP A 5 5.59 -6.55 24.41
CA ASP A 5 4.95 -7.83 24.12
C ASP A 5 4.06 -7.78 22.87
N GLY A 6 3.31 -6.68 22.71
CA GLY A 6 2.42 -6.46 21.58
C GLY A 6 3.18 -6.20 20.28
N LYS A 7 4.32 -5.50 20.32
CA LYS A 7 5.16 -5.28 19.14
C LYS A 7 5.75 -6.60 18.63
N MET A 8 6.23 -7.45 19.54
CA MET A 8 6.73 -8.77 19.19
C MET A 8 5.63 -9.67 18.63
N HIS A 9 4.44 -9.62 19.22
CA HIS A 9 3.29 -10.39 18.74
C HIS A 9 2.91 -9.98 17.31
N VAL A 10 2.81 -8.68 17.05
CA VAL A 10 2.51 -8.14 15.71
C VAL A 10 3.59 -8.57 14.72
N LEU A 11 4.87 -8.45 15.05
CA LEU A 11 5.96 -8.88 14.18
C LEU A 11 5.82 -10.35 13.77
N LYS A 12 5.58 -11.24 14.75
CA LYS A 12 5.40 -12.68 14.53
C LYS A 12 4.20 -13.02 13.65
N GLN A 13 3.11 -12.24 13.73
CA GLN A 13 1.93 -12.46 12.91
C GLN A 13 2.15 -12.17 11.43
N HIS A 14 3.14 -11.32 11.11
CA HIS A 14 3.35 -10.85 9.74
C HIS A 14 4.57 -11.45 9.05
N VAL A 15 5.46 -12.12 9.78
CA VAL A 15 6.54 -12.92 9.17
C VAL A 15 6.10 -14.37 9.00
N ASP A 16 6.54 -15.02 7.92
CA ASP A 16 6.23 -16.41 7.63
C ASP A 16 7.44 -17.13 7.01
N GLY A 17 7.37 -18.47 6.95
CA GLY A 17 8.42 -19.29 6.36
C GLY A 17 9.82 -19.04 6.95
N PRO A 18 10.88 -18.93 6.12
CA PRO A 18 12.26 -18.75 6.60
C PRO A 18 12.48 -17.51 7.48
N ALA A 19 11.72 -16.44 7.23
CA ALA A 19 11.80 -15.21 8.03
C ALA A 19 11.27 -15.41 9.45
N ARG A 20 10.20 -16.20 9.60
CA ARG A 20 9.63 -16.55 10.91
C ARG A 20 10.54 -17.49 11.68
N GLU A 21 11.13 -18.47 11.01
CA GLU A 21 12.10 -19.39 11.62
C GLU A 21 13.31 -18.64 12.16
N ALA A 22 13.84 -17.68 11.40
CA ALA A 22 15.01 -16.88 11.76
C ALA A 22 14.83 -16.06 13.06
N ILE A 23 13.60 -15.63 13.39
CA ILE A 23 13.32 -14.84 14.60
C ILE A 23 12.58 -15.63 15.69
N SER A 24 12.25 -16.90 15.44
CA SER A 24 11.38 -17.71 16.31
C SER A 24 11.86 -17.78 17.76
N GLY A 25 13.16 -17.93 17.99
CA GLY A 25 13.76 -17.95 19.33
C GLY A 25 13.73 -16.59 20.04
N LEU A 26 13.73 -15.48 19.29
CA LEU A 26 13.62 -14.12 19.84
C LEU A 26 12.17 -13.78 20.21
N CYS A 27 11.20 -14.34 19.48
CA CYS A 27 9.79 -14.12 19.75
C CYS A 27 9.33 -14.59 21.14
N SER A 28 10.03 -15.56 21.74
CA SER A 28 9.70 -16.08 23.07
C SER A 28 10.15 -15.17 24.22
N LEU A 29 11.04 -14.21 23.94
CA LEU A 29 11.64 -13.36 24.97
C LEU A 29 10.80 -12.11 25.29
N HIS A 30 9.88 -11.72 24.41
CA HIS A 30 8.94 -10.59 24.57
C HIS A 30 9.57 -9.23 25.00
N THR A 31 10.89 -9.08 24.94
CA THR A 31 11.58 -7.84 25.31
C THR A 31 11.75 -6.89 24.11
N LEU A 32 11.89 -5.59 24.40
CA LEU A 32 12.25 -4.59 23.39
C LEU A 32 13.58 -4.93 22.69
N ALA A 33 14.56 -5.44 23.43
CA ALA A 33 15.85 -5.86 22.87
C ALA A 33 15.69 -7.03 21.89
N ALA A 34 14.84 -8.02 22.21
CA ALA A 34 14.54 -9.13 21.31
C ALA A 34 13.82 -8.63 20.04
N TYR A 35 12.89 -7.68 20.18
CA TYR A 35 12.21 -7.04 19.05
C TYR A 35 13.18 -6.33 18.11
N GLN A 36 14.05 -5.47 18.67
CA GLN A 36 15.06 -4.76 17.88
C GLN A 36 16.00 -5.73 17.17
N LYS A 37 16.47 -6.78 17.85
CA LYS A 37 17.35 -7.79 17.26
C LYS A 37 16.64 -8.60 16.17
N ALA A 38 15.37 -8.94 16.36
CA ALA A 38 14.56 -9.60 15.34
C ALA A 38 14.44 -8.74 14.08
N ARG A 39 14.21 -7.43 14.22
CA ARG A 39 14.16 -6.49 13.09
C ARG A 39 15.49 -6.40 12.33
N ILE A 40 16.62 -6.38 13.03
CA ILE A 40 17.95 -6.38 12.41
C ILE A 40 18.14 -7.64 11.57
N ILE A 41 17.87 -8.83 12.14
CA ILE A 41 17.99 -10.11 11.42
C ILE A 41 17.10 -10.15 10.19
N LEU A 42 15.86 -9.64 10.30
CA LEU A 42 14.94 -9.59 9.17
C LEU A 42 15.46 -8.66 8.06
N LYS A 43 15.96 -7.48 8.42
CA LYS A 43 16.52 -6.53 7.47
C LYS A 43 17.76 -7.08 6.76
N GLU A 44 18.69 -7.68 7.51
CA GLU A 44 19.93 -8.24 6.95
C GLU A 44 19.69 -9.42 6.01
N ARG A 45 18.78 -10.33 6.38
CA ARG A 45 18.57 -11.57 5.61
C ARG A 45 17.51 -11.46 4.53
N PHE A 46 16.52 -10.59 4.70
CA PHE A 46 15.33 -10.53 3.84
C PHE A 46 14.99 -9.11 3.36
N GLY A 47 15.65 -8.08 3.88
CA GLY A 47 15.37 -6.68 3.59
C GLY A 47 16.24 -6.06 2.50
N SER A 48 16.76 -6.86 1.54
CA SER A 48 17.47 -6.27 0.41
C SER A 48 16.52 -5.37 -0.38
N GLU A 49 16.96 -4.16 -0.70
CA GLU A 49 16.16 -3.11 -1.34
C GLU A 49 15.48 -3.65 -2.62
N PHE A 50 16.24 -4.40 -3.43
CA PHE A 50 15.72 -5.11 -4.59
C PHE A 50 14.57 -6.08 -4.28
N THR A 51 14.69 -6.92 -3.24
CA THR A 51 13.65 -7.90 -2.89
C THR A 51 12.38 -7.20 -2.43
N VAL A 52 12.53 -6.20 -1.57
CA VAL A 52 11.39 -5.42 -1.06
C VAL A 52 10.71 -4.68 -2.22
N ALA A 53 11.47 -3.97 -3.06
CA ALA A 53 10.93 -3.28 -4.22
C ALA A 53 10.24 -4.23 -5.21
N ASN A 54 10.79 -5.43 -5.41
CA ASN A 54 10.18 -6.44 -6.27
C ASN A 54 8.83 -6.92 -5.72
N GLU A 55 8.67 -7.07 -4.40
CA GLU A 55 7.38 -7.44 -3.81
C GLU A 55 6.32 -6.34 -4.00
N PHE A 56 6.69 -5.05 -3.87
CA PHE A 56 5.78 -3.95 -4.22
C PHE A 56 5.37 -4.01 -5.68
N ARG A 57 6.33 -4.16 -6.59
CA ARG A 57 6.07 -4.25 -8.04
C ARG A 57 5.16 -5.44 -8.36
N LYS A 58 5.42 -6.63 -7.80
CA LYS A 58 4.54 -7.78 -7.97
C LYS A 58 3.12 -7.49 -7.51
N LYS A 59 2.96 -6.84 -6.35
CA LYS A 59 1.63 -6.49 -5.81
C LYS A 59 0.91 -5.45 -6.67
N ILE A 60 1.62 -4.46 -7.21
CA ILE A 60 1.08 -3.51 -8.20
C ILE A 60 0.60 -4.26 -9.45
N ASN A 61 1.45 -5.12 -10.01
CA ASN A 61 1.15 -5.84 -11.25
C ASN A 61 -0.07 -6.76 -11.08
N ALA A 62 -0.12 -7.47 -9.95
CA ALA A 62 -1.20 -8.39 -9.59
C ALA A 62 -2.48 -7.69 -9.11
N TRP A 63 -2.46 -6.36 -8.92
CA TRP A 63 -3.66 -5.64 -8.47
C TRP A 63 -4.77 -5.76 -9.51
N PRO A 64 -5.99 -6.16 -9.12
CA PRO A 64 -7.10 -6.30 -10.07
C PRO A 64 -7.59 -4.95 -10.57
N LYS A 65 -8.22 -4.94 -11.75
CA LYS A 65 -8.98 -3.77 -12.23
C LYS A 65 -10.20 -3.58 -11.33
N MET A 66 -10.29 -2.42 -10.69
CA MET A 66 -11.40 -2.07 -9.80
C MET A 66 -12.60 -1.53 -10.58
N LYS A 67 -13.79 -1.83 -10.08
CA LYS A 67 -15.08 -1.32 -10.56
C LYS A 67 -15.53 -0.09 -9.75
N PRO A 68 -16.40 0.77 -10.31
CA PRO A 68 -16.82 2.00 -9.64
C PRO A 68 -17.44 1.83 -8.24
N HIS A 69 -18.11 0.72 -7.96
CA HIS A 69 -18.80 0.45 -6.69
C HIS A 69 -17.93 -0.29 -5.64
N GLU A 70 -16.66 -0.60 -5.97
CA GLU A 70 -15.78 -1.36 -5.08
C GLU A 70 -15.04 -0.42 -4.11
N HIS A 71 -15.78 0.37 -3.32
CA HIS A 71 -15.23 1.44 -2.47
C HIS A 71 -14.15 0.91 -1.50
N LYS A 72 -14.37 -0.28 -0.92
CA LYS A 72 -13.39 -0.97 -0.05
C LYS A 72 -12.09 -1.32 -0.78
N GLN A 73 -12.15 -1.67 -2.06
CA GLN A 73 -10.95 -1.97 -2.86
C GLN A 73 -10.21 -0.69 -3.23
N ILE A 74 -10.94 0.39 -3.55
CA ILE A 74 -10.36 1.70 -3.84
C ILE A 74 -9.63 2.25 -2.60
N GLN A 75 -10.25 2.12 -1.41
CA GLN A 75 -9.58 2.45 -0.15
C GLN A 75 -8.31 1.62 0.06
N SER A 76 -8.40 0.30 -0.10
CA SER A 76 -7.25 -0.60 0.07
C SER A 76 -6.10 -0.28 -0.91
N PHE A 77 -6.44 0.14 -2.13
CA PHE A 77 -5.44 0.58 -3.11
C PHE A 77 -4.80 1.90 -2.69
N SER A 78 -5.60 2.86 -2.22
CA SER A 78 -5.12 4.12 -1.67
C SER A 78 -4.12 3.93 -0.51
N ASP A 79 -4.49 3.09 0.46
CA ASP A 79 -3.62 2.74 1.59
C ASP A 79 -2.32 2.10 1.09
N PHE A 80 -2.41 1.21 0.10
CA PHE A 80 -1.24 0.58 -0.49
C PHE A 80 -0.33 1.56 -1.24
N LEU A 81 -0.89 2.50 -2.01
CA LEU A 81 -0.11 3.55 -2.68
C LEU A 81 0.61 4.45 -1.66
N THR A 82 -0.03 4.73 -0.52
CA THR A 82 0.58 5.47 0.60
C THR A 82 1.79 4.70 1.15
N HIS A 83 1.66 3.38 1.32
CA HIS A 83 2.80 2.56 1.72
C HIS A 83 3.93 2.56 0.69
N CYS A 84 3.62 2.54 -0.61
CA CYS A 84 4.63 2.68 -1.66
C CYS A 84 5.36 4.03 -1.57
N GLU A 85 4.63 5.12 -1.30
CA GLU A 85 5.20 6.47 -1.17
C GLU A 85 6.17 6.54 0.01
N ILE A 86 5.77 5.99 1.16
CA ILE A 86 6.63 5.90 2.35
C ILE A 86 7.85 5.02 2.06
N ALA A 87 7.65 3.84 1.45
CA ALA A 87 8.75 2.93 1.12
C ALA A 87 9.76 3.55 0.16
N ALA A 88 9.31 4.40 -0.76
CA ALA A 88 10.16 5.08 -1.72
C ALA A 88 11.09 6.14 -1.09
N THR A 89 10.89 6.54 0.18
CA THR A 89 11.85 7.42 0.88
C THR A 89 13.16 6.70 1.21
N ASP A 90 13.08 5.39 1.44
CA ASP A 90 14.19 4.58 1.95
C ASP A 90 14.72 3.59 0.90
N ILE A 91 13.93 3.26 -0.13
CA ILE A 91 14.25 2.25 -1.15
C ILE A 91 14.34 2.91 -2.52
N LYS A 92 15.56 3.06 -3.05
CA LYS A 92 15.81 3.76 -4.32
C LYS A 92 15.16 3.06 -5.51
N GLU A 93 15.04 1.74 -5.48
CA GLU A 93 14.41 0.96 -6.54
C GLU A 93 12.91 1.27 -6.69
N LEU A 94 12.27 1.91 -5.72
CA LEU A 94 10.88 2.36 -5.82
C LEU A 94 10.74 3.75 -6.45
N GLU A 95 11.83 4.48 -6.70
CA GLU A 95 11.81 5.78 -7.40
C GLU A 95 11.17 5.66 -8.79
N ILE A 96 11.27 4.47 -9.42
CA ILE A 96 10.64 4.14 -10.70
C ILE A 96 9.11 4.34 -10.71
N LEU A 97 8.45 4.41 -9.55
CA LEU A 97 7.01 4.73 -9.47
C LEU A 97 6.69 6.17 -9.90
N ASN A 98 7.68 7.06 -9.91
CA ASN A 98 7.56 8.41 -10.48
C ASN A 98 7.64 8.43 -12.01
N ASP A 99 8.03 7.32 -12.66
CA ASP A 99 8.01 7.24 -14.11
C ASP A 99 6.56 7.32 -14.63
N CYS A 100 6.36 8.05 -15.73
CA CYS A 100 5.07 8.17 -16.37
C CYS A 100 4.47 6.82 -16.79
N GLU A 101 5.29 5.88 -17.27
CA GLU A 101 4.84 4.55 -17.69
C GLU A 101 4.31 3.75 -16.48
N LYS A 102 5.00 3.85 -15.34
CA LYS A 102 4.57 3.21 -14.09
C LYS A 102 3.33 3.86 -13.50
N ASN A 103 3.21 5.18 -13.62
CA ASN A 103 1.98 5.85 -13.24
C ASN A 103 0.78 5.40 -14.10
N LEU A 104 0.98 5.21 -15.41
CA LEU A 104 -0.07 4.70 -16.30
C LEU A 104 -0.47 3.26 -15.94
N GLU A 105 0.48 2.41 -15.55
CA GLU A 105 0.22 1.05 -15.06
C GLU A 105 -0.67 1.07 -13.81
N LEU A 106 -0.36 1.95 -12.85
CA LEU A 106 -1.16 2.13 -11.64
C LEU A 106 -2.55 2.69 -11.93
N MET A 107 -2.63 3.71 -12.79
CA MET A 107 -3.88 4.29 -13.26
C MET A 107 -4.77 3.24 -13.92
N SER A 108 -4.20 2.28 -14.65
CA SER A 108 -4.96 1.22 -15.33
C SER A 108 -5.81 0.39 -14.37
N LYS A 109 -5.43 0.32 -13.07
CA LYS A 109 -6.14 -0.42 -12.02
C LYS A 109 -7.39 0.29 -11.52
N LEU A 110 -7.49 1.60 -11.70
CA LEU A 110 -8.62 2.41 -11.23
C LEU A 110 -9.87 2.24 -12.10
N PRO A 111 -11.07 2.51 -11.58
CA PRO A 111 -12.29 2.64 -12.38
C PRO A 111 -12.21 3.76 -13.42
N ASP A 112 -12.91 3.61 -14.55
CA ASP A 112 -12.76 4.53 -15.70
C ASP A 112 -13.18 5.98 -15.39
N ASN A 113 -14.13 6.20 -14.49
CA ASN A 113 -14.50 7.53 -14.00
C ASN A 113 -13.35 8.23 -13.23
N MET A 114 -12.55 7.48 -12.46
CA MET A 114 -11.36 8.00 -11.79
C MET A 114 -10.24 8.23 -12.81
N ILE A 115 -10.03 7.30 -13.75
CA ILE A 115 -9.05 7.48 -14.84
C ILE A 115 -9.32 8.77 -15.62
N ASN A 116 -10.58 9.04 -15.97
CA ASN A 116 -10.94 10.25 -16.71
C ASN A 116 -10.71 11.53 -15.90
N ARG A 117 -10.93 11.50 -14.58
CA ARG A 117 -10.60 12.62 -13.69
C ARG A 117 -9.10 12.84 -13.59
N TRP A 118 -8.32 11.78 -13.37
CA TRP A 118 -6.86 11.87 -13.35
C TRP A 118 -6.28 12.39 -14.68
N LYS A 119 -6.79 11.93 -15.83
CA LYS A 119 -6.37 12.46 -17.15
C LYS A 119 -6.57 13.98 -17.28
N ARG A 120 -7.63 14.54 -16.67
CA ARG A 120 -7.85 15.99 -16.64
C ARG A 120 -6.79 16.68 -15.79
N GLU A 121 -6.46 16.13 -14.61
CA GLU A 121 -5.40 16.65 -13.75
C GLU A 121 -4.03 16.60 -14.43
N VAL A 122 -3.68 15.47 -15.05
CA VAL A 122 -2.44 15.32 -15.83
C VAL A 122 -2.37 16.37 -16.94
N THR A 123 -3.48 16.60 -17.66
CA THR A 123 -3.52 17.60 -18.73
C THR A 123 -3.29 19.01 -18.19
N THR A 124 -3.95 19.37 -17.09
CA THR A 124 -3.78 20.66 -16.42
C THR A 124 -2.36 20.84 -15.89
N HIS A 125 -1.81 19.82 -15.23
CA HIS A 125 -0.45 19.85 -14.68
C HIS A 125 0.59 20.02 -15.80
N ARG A 126 0.45 19.29 -16.91
CA ARG A 126 1.35 19.41 -18.07
C ARG A 126 1.32 20.81 -18.68
N LYS A 127 0.15 21.47 -18.74
CA LYS A 127 0.03 22.85 -19.22
C LYS A 127 0.80 23.83 -18.32
N ASN A 128 0.77 23.63 -17.01
CA ASN A 128 1.34 24.55 -16.03
C ASN A 128 2.84 24.32 -15.77
N HIS A 129 3.28 23.06 -15.76
CA HIS A 129 4.62 22.68 -15.29
C HIS A 129 5.49 22.03 -16.39
N ARG A 130 4.93 21.73 -17.57
CA ARG A 130 5.60 21.02 -18.68
C ARG A 130 6.18 19.64 -18.30
N SER A 131 5.75 19.07 -17.19
CA SER A 131 6.12 17.74 -16.70
C SER A 131 4.88 16.87 -16.48
N TYR A 132 5.08 15.56 -16.29
CA TYR A 132 4.03 14.66 -15.83
C TYR A 132 3.88 14.78 -14.29
N PRO A 133 2.68 14.64 -13.71
CA PRO A 133 2.52 14.67 -12.26
C PRO A 133 3.36 13.61 -11.54
N SER A 134 3.90 13.93 -10.38
CA SER A 134 4.68 12.97 -9.59
C SER A 134 3.82 11.84 -9.04
N PHE A 135 4.48 10.76 -8.59
CA PHE A 135 3.78 9.66 -7.91
C PHE A 135 3.00 10.16 -6.68
N SER A 136 3.58 11.09 -5.92
CA SER A 136 2.91 11.70 -4.76
C SER A 136 1.60 12.43 -5.13
N GLN A 137 1.57 13.11 -6.28
CA GLN A 137 0.34 13.76 -6.75
C GLN A 137 -0.73 12.72 -7.11
N PHE A 138 -0.34 11.60 -7.70
CA PHE A 138 -1.25 10.49 -7.98
C PHE A 138 -1.77 9.84 -6.70
N VAL A 139 -0.90 9.61 -5.69
CA VAL A 139 -1.30 9.07 -4.38
C VAL A 139 -2.36 9.98 -3.75
N LYS A 140 -2.12 11.29 -3.71
CA LYS A 140 -3.07 12.28 -3.17
C LYS A 140 -4.42 12.27 -3.91
N PHE A 141 -4.39 12.19 -5.24
CA PHE A 141 -5.61 12.06 -6.03
C PHE A 141 -6.42 10.82 -5.62
N VAL A 142 -5.78 9.66 -5.52
CA VAL A 142 -6.46 8.41 -5.15
C VAL A 142 -6.97 8.45 -3.70
N GLN A 143 -6.24 9.08 -2.78
CA GLN A 143 -6.67 9.33 -1.40
C GLN A 143 -7.95 10.16 -1.36
N THR A 144 -7.98 11.31 -2.02
CA THR A 144 -9.18 12.16 -2.07
C THR A 144 -10.37 11.43 -2.68
N GLU A 145 -10.16 10.66 -3.75
CA GLU A 145 -11.23 9.87 -4.37
C GLU A 145 -11.75 8.76 -3.46
N ALA A 146 -10.88 8.07 -2.73
CA ALA A 146 -11.27 7.07 -1.75
C ALA A 146 -12.06 7.70 -0.59
N GLU A 147 -11.63 8.86 -0.10
CA GLU A 147 -12.33 9.62 0.94
C GLU A 147 -13.74 10.02 0.49
N ILE A 148 -13.88 10.59 -0.71
CA ILE A 148 -15.19 10.97 -1.28
C ILE A 148 -16.12 9.76 -1.38
N LEU A 149 -15.62 8.59 -1.81
CA LEU A 149 -16.44 7.38 -1.97
C LEU A 149 -16.84 6.73 -0.65
N ASN A 150 -16.07 6.95 0.42
CA ASN A 150 -16.34 6.42 1.75
C ASN A 150 -16.96 7.47 2.69
N ASP A 151 -17.16 8.71 2.22
CA ASP A 151 -17.76 9.78 3.01
C ASP A 151 -19.24 9.45 3.30
N PRO A 152 -19.64 9.37 4.58
CA PRO A 152 -20.97 8.92 4.96
C PRO A 152 -22.08 9.89 4.56
N ILE A 153 -21.75 11.18 4.37
CA ILE A 153 -22.72 12.23 4.03
C ILE A 153 -23.07 12.12 2.55
N THR A 154 -22.06 12.02 1.68
CA THR A 154 -22.22 11.93 0.22
C THR A 154 -22.60 10.53 -0.26
N SER A 155 -22.24 9.47 0.48
CA SER A 155 -22.67 8.10 0.20
C SER A 155 -24.19 7.93 0.23
N SER A 156 -24.90 8.79 0.98
CA SER A 156 -26.38 8.81 1.00
C SER A 156 -26.98 9.35 -0.30
N LEU A 157 -26.25 10.22 -1.02
CA LEU A 157 -26.68 10.85 -2.27
C LEU A 157 -26.44 9.94 -3.49
N SER A 158 -25.49 9.02 -3.40
CA SER A 158 -25.10 8.10 -4.49
C SER A 158 -25.99 6.84 -4.58
N GLY A 159 -27.10 6.77 -3.85
CA GLY A 159 -28.16 5.77 -4.02
C GLY A 159 -27.78 4.31 -3.78
N SER A 160 -26.55 4.03 -3.33
CA SER A 160 -26.08 2.67 -3.09
C SER A 160 -26.34 2.29 -1.63
N ARG A 161 -27.53 1.77 -1.35
CA ARG A 161 -27.75 0.96 -0.13
C ARG A 161 -26.76 -0.21 -0.17
N VAL A 162 -25.71 -0.14 0.64
CA VAL A 162 -24.78 -1.24 0.84
C VAL A 162 -25.53 -2.34 1.59
N ILE A 163 -26.09 -3.30 0.84
CA ILE A 163 -26.42 -4.60 1.39
C ILE A 163 -25.09 -5.36 1.39
N ASP A 164 -24.36 -5.25 2.51
CA ASP A 164 -23.10 -5.94 2.71
C ASP A 164 -23.38 -7.45 2.80
N SER A 165 -23.23 -8.13 1.68
CA SER A 165 -23.10 -9.58 1.65
C SER A 165 -22.06 -9.95 0.61
N HIS A 166 -20.77 -9.94 0.99
CA HIS A 166 -19.78 -10.92 0.51
C HIS A 166 -18.46 -10.91 1.32
N LYS A 167 -17.83 -12.09 1.32
CA LYS A 167 -16.82 -12.61 2.25
C LYS A 167 -15.54 -11.76 2.43
N PRO A 168 -14.85 -11.89 3.58
CA PRO A 168 -13.55 -11.28 3.80
C PRO A 168 -12.54 -11.82 2.78
N GLN A 169 -12.18 -10.97 1.82
CA GLN A 169 -11.08 -11.25 0.91
C GLN A 169 -9.78 -11.01 1.69
N LYS A 170 -9.18 -12.10 2.20
CA LYS A 170 -7.85 -12.09 2.82
C LYS A 170 -6.81 -11.75 1.75
N HIS A 171 -6.60 -10.46 1.51
CA HIS A 171 -5.40 -10.02 0.83
C HIS A 171 -4.23 -10.24 1.79
N ASN A 172 -3.34 -11.13 1.40
CA ASN A 172 -2.21 -11.59 2.20
C ASN A 172 -1.20 -10.44 2.35
N ASN A 173 -1.43 -9.54 3.32
CA ASN A 173 -0.60 -8.37 3.61
C ASN A 173 0.74 -8.74 4.30
N LYS A 174 1.31 -9.90 3.98
CA LYS A 174 2.49 -10.46 4.67
C LYS A 174 3.79 -9.73 4.32
N ALA A 175 3.89 -9.12 3.14
CA ALA A 175 5.07 -8.35 2.73
C ALA A 175 5.15 -6.93 3.34
N LEU A 176 4.02 -6.37 3.81
CA LEU A 176 3.92 -4.96 4.23
C LEU A 176 4.45 -4.70 5.65
N ALA A 177 4.60 -5.73 6.49
CA ALA A 177 5.08 -5.55 7.85
C ALA A 177 6.60 -5.38 7.97
N LEU A 178 7.36 -5.59 6.90
CA LEU A 178 8.79 -5.27 6.88
C LEU A 178 9.06 -3.76 6.84
N LEU A 179 8.06 -2.93 6.54
CA LEU A 179 8.21 -1.46 6.42
C LEU A 179 7.49 -0.66 7.51
N LEU A 180 6.57 -1.26 8.27
CA LEU A 180 5.78 -0.57 9.30
C LEU A 180 6.00 -1.09 10.73
N ALA A 181 7.00 -1.96 10.96
CA ALA A 181 7.41 -2.44 12.28
C ALA A 181 8.86 -2.04 12.59
#